data_AF-A0A6G1F3I3-F1
#
_entry.id   AF-A0A6G1F3I3-F1
#
_cell.length_a   1.000
_cell.length_b   1.000
_cell.length_c   1.000
_cell.angle_alpha   90.00
_cell.angle_beta   90.00
_cell.angle_gamma   90.00
#
_symmetry.space_group_name_H-M   'P 1'
#
loop_
_entity.id
_entity.type
_entity.pdbx_description
1 polymer ?
#
loop_
_entity_poly.entity_id
_entity_poly.type
_entity_poly.pdbx_seq_one_letter_code
_entity_poly.pdbx_strand_id
1 'polypeptide(L)'
;MRSTTKQAATAFALIFVLVFLPSLATATATARLFRAIDARRSQHLDLKGSLVGPESVTFDGKGQGPYSRVSDGHIMKWNREAKG
;
A
#
# COMPACT_ATOMS: atom_id res chain seq x y z
N MET A 1 -6.53 -2.15 -54.87
CA MET A 1 -7.25 -2.63 -53.66
C MET A 1 -6.39 -3.30 -52.58
N ARG A 2 -5.08 -3.56 -52.77
CA ARG A 2 -4.22 -4.17 -51.72
C ARG A 2 -3.69 -3.18 -50.65
N SER A 3 -3.77 -1.87 -50.89
CA SER A 3 -3.22 -0.85 -49.96
C SER A 3 -4.15 -0.54 -48.79
N THR A 4 -5.47 -0.57 -49.00
CA THR A 4 -6.48 -0.24 -47.99
C THR A 4 -6.53 -1.28 -46.87
N THR A 5 -6.35 -2.56 -47.18
CA THR A 5 -6.33 -3.65 -46.19
C THR A 5 -5.10 -3.55 -45.28
N LYS A 6 -3.94 -3.17 -45.82
CA LYS A 6 -2.72 -2.95 -45.03
C LYS A 6 -2.87 -1.74 -44.11
N GLN A 7 -3.42 -0.64 -44.62
CA GLN A 7 -3.70 0.57 -43.83
C GLN A 7 -4.72 0.31 -42.71
N ALA A 8 -5.79 -0.43 -42.99
CA ALA A 8 -6.78 -0.80 -41.99
C ALA A 8 -6.17 -1.67 -40.88
N ALA A 9 -5.31 -2.63 -41.23
CA ALA A 9 -4.60 -3.47 -40.25
C ALA A 9 -3.63 -2.65 -39.37
N THR A 10 -2.89 -1.69 -39.94
CA THR A 10 -2.00 -0.82 -39.17
C THR A 10 -2.79 0.09 -38.22
N ALA A 11 -3.91 0.66 -38.67
CA ALA A 11 -4.77 1.48 -37.82
C ALA A 11 -5.35 0.67 -36.64
N PHE A 12 -5.79 -0.56 -36.90
CA PHE A 12 -6.32 -1.44 -35.85
C PHE A 12 -5.25 -1.81 -34.82
N ALA A 13 -4.02 -2.11 -35.27
CA ALA A 13 -2.90 -2.38 -34.38
C ALA A 13 -2.53 -1.16 -33.51
N LEU A 14 -2.53 0.05 -34.08
CA LEU A 14 -2.26 1.28 -33.32
C LEU A 14 -3.33 1.56 -32.27
N ILE A 15 -4.61 1.37 -32.59
CA ILE A 15 -5.72 1.54 -31.64
C ILE A 15 -5.59 0.50 -30.52
N PHE A 16 -5.29 -0.75 -30.86
CA PHE A 16 -5.07 -1.80 -29.87
C PHE A 16 -3.91 -1.46 -28.93
N VAL A 17 -2.78 -0.98 -29.47
CA VAL A 17 -1.65 -0.50 -28.67
C VAL A 17 -2.08 0.66 -27.78
N LEU A 18 -2.76 1.69 -28.31
CA LEU A 18 -3.20 2.86 -27.53
C LEU A 18 -4.20 2.53 -26.42
N VAL A 19 -5.11 1.57 -26.64
CA VAL A 19 -6.13 1.17 -25.66
C VAL A 19 -5.54 0.23 -24.60
N PHE A 20 -4.63 -0.67 -24.97
CA PHE A 20 -4.14 -1.71 -24.06
C PHE A 20 -2.78 -1.40 -23.39
N LEU A 21 -1.95 -0.47 -23.93
CA LEU A 21 -0.74 0.03 -23.23
C LEU A 21 -1.01 0.66 -21.85
N PRO A 22 -2.03 1.53 -21.67
CA PRO A 22 -2.25 2.19 -20.39
C PRO A 22 -2.64 1.20 -19.28
N SER A 23 -3.21 0.04 -19.63
CA SER A 23 -3.54 -1.02 -18.66
C SER A 23 -2.29 -1.62 -17.99
N LEU A 24 -1.22 -1.85 -18.78
CA LEU A 24 0.04 -2.42 -18.26
C LEU A 24 0.82 -1.42 -17.40
N ALA A 25 0.80 -0.13 -17.77
CA ALA A 25 1.45 0.93 -17.01
C ALA A 25 0.71 1.21 -15.67
N THR A 26 -0.62 1.11 -15.65
CA THR A 26 -1.41 1.39 -14.45
C THR A 26 -1.24 0.31 -13.38
N ALA A 27 -1.12 -0.97 -13.78
CA ALA A 27 -0.90 -2.08 -12.84
C ALA A 27 0.45 -1.99 -12.09
N THR A 28 1.50 -1.49 -12.76
CA THR A 28 2.81 -1.30 -12.12
C THR A 28 2.89 -0.05 -11.25
N ALA A 29 2.09 0.99 -11.57
CA ALA A 29 1.99 2.20 -10.76
C ALA A 29 1.22 1.97 -9.46
N THR A 30 0.09 1.24 -9.50
CA THR A 30 -0.68 0.90 -8.29
C THR A 30 0.09 -0.02 -7.34
N ALA A 31 0.86 -0.98 -7.88
CA ALA A 31 1.72 -1.85 -7.07
C ALA A 31 2.80 -1.07 -6.30
N ARG A 32 3.27 0.08 -6.80
CA ARG A 32 4.22 0.95 -6.08
C ARG A 32 3.57 1.77 -4.97
N LEU A 33 2.27 2.06 -5.08
CA LEU A 33 1.53 2.76 -4.03
C LEU A 33 1.30 1.86 -2.81
N PHE A 34 1.07 0.57 -3.04
CA PHE A 34 0.94 -0.43 -1.98
C PHE A 34 2.27 -1.10 -1.72
N ARG A 35 3.16 -0.39 -1.02
CA ARG A 35 4.38 -1.01 -0.49
C ARG A 35 3.98 -2.08 0.51
N ALA A 36 4.26 -3.34 0.20
CA ALA A 36 3.99 -4.45 1.11
C ALA A 36 4.74 -4.26 2.43
N ILE A 37 4.05 -4.50 3.55
CA ILE A 37 4.66 -4.52 4.87
C ILE A 37 5.40 -5.85 5.00
N ASP A 38 6.73 -5.81 5.18
CA ASP A 38 7.53 -7.00 5.46
C ASP A 38 7.31 -7.41 6.93
N ALA A 39 6.31 -8.26 7.16
CA ALA A 39 5.94 -8.74 8.48
C ALA A 39 7.06 -9.55 9.17
N ARG A 40 8.12 -9.96 8.45
CA ARG A 40 9.28 -10.64 9.06
C ARG A 40 10.10 -9.72 9.97
N ARG A 41 9.94 -8.41 9.84
CA ARG A 41 10.59 -7.39 10.68
C ARG A 41 9.67 -6.86 11.79
N SER A 42 8.67 -7.63 12.20
CA SER A 42 7.79 -7.22 13.30
C SER A 42 8.55 -7.20 14.62
N GLN A 43 8.19 -6.25 15.48
CA GLN A 43 8.62 -6.21 16.87
C GLN A 43 7.39 -6.44 17.75
N HIS A 44 7.56 -7.23 18.80
CA HIS A 44 6.54 -7.43 19.81
C HIS A 44 6.84 -6.55 21.02
N LEU A 45 5.81 -5.84 21.49
CA LEU A 45 5.86 -5.10 22.74
C LEU A 45 5.11 -5.90 23.80
N ASP A 46 5.85 -6.45 24.76
CA ASP A 46 5.25 -7.14 25.89
C ASP A 46 4.59 -6.14 26.84
N LEU A 47 3.28 -6.30 27.01
CA LEU A 47 2.50 -5.49 27.96
C LEU A 47 2.59 -6.12 29.36
N LYS A 48 2.67 -5.29 30.39
CA LYS A 48 2.75 -5.78 31.78
C LYS A 48 1.39 -6.32 32.23
N GLY A 49 1.39 -7.45 32.96
CA GLY A 49 0.18 -7.99 33.57
C GLY A 49 -0.83 -8.54 32.55
N SER A 50 -2.13 -8.34 32.80
CA SER A 50 -3.22 -8.87 31.97
C SER A 50 -3.68 -7.93 30.85
N LEU A 51 -2.83 -6.98 30.46
CA LEU A 51 -3.14 -6.03 29.39
C LEU A 51 -3.21 -6.74 28.04
N VAL A 52 -4.34 -6.59 27.34
CA VAL A 52 -4.57 -7.17 26.01
C VAL A 52 -4.41 -6.09 24.94
N GLY A 53 -3.90 -6.54 23.78
CA GLY A 53 -3.35 -5.72 22.70
C GLY A 53 -4.33 -4.78 21.99
N PRO A 54 -3.96 -4.27 20.79
CA PRO A 54 -4.62 -3.12 20.20
C PRO A 54 -6.12 -3.35 19.95
N GLU A 55 -6.97 -2.71 20.75
CA GLU A 55 -8.41 -2.68 20.47
C GLU A 55 -8.74 -1.65 19.38
N SER A 56 -7.85 -0.66 19.20
CA SER A 56 -7.91 0.30 18.10
C SER A 56 -6.51 0.87 17.78
N VAL A 57 -6.33 1.33 16.54
CA VAL A 57 -5.11 1.99 16.07
C VAL A 57 -5.48 3.25 15.29
N THR A 58 -4.77 4.36 15.55
CA THR A 58 -4.94 5.62 14.81
C THR A 58 -3.61 6.34 14.59
N PHE A 59 -3.62 7.27 13.65
CA PHE A 59 -2.52 8.19 13.34
C PHE A 59 -3.02 9.62 13.51
N ASP A 60 -2.16 10.53 13.93
CA ASP A 60 -2.56 11.94 14.00
C ASP A 60 -2.54 12.59 12.61
N GLY A 61 -3.10 13.81 12.50
CA GLY A 61 -3.15 14.55 11.24
C GLY A 61 -1.79 14.97 10.67
N LYS A 62 -0.70 14.79 11.43
CA LYS A 62 0.68 15.00 10.99
C LYS A 62 1.33 13.68 10.52
N GLY A 63 0.58 12.58 10.50
CA GLY A 63 1.07 11.25 10.14
C GLY A 63 1.96 10.62 11.22
N GLN A 64 1.92 11.11 12.46
CA GLN A 64 2.66 10.50 13.58
C GLN A 64 1.82 9.42 14.26
N GLY A 65 2.48 8.64 15.12
CA GLY A 65 1.95 7.43 15.73
C GLY A 65 2.72 6.21 15.24
N PRO A 66 2.10 5.02 15.24
CA PRO A 66 0.72 4.73 15.63
C PRO A 66 0.42 4.99 17.11
N TYR A 67 -0.83 5.35 17.39
CA TYR A 67 -1.42 5.37 18.73
C TYR A 67 -2.35 4.16 18.86
N SER A 68 -2.19 3.37 19.91
CA SER A 68 -2.96 2.16 20.16
C SER A 68 -3.72 2.27 21.46
N ARG A 69 -5.01 1.92 21.47
CA ARG A 69 -5.75 1.75 22.72
C ARG A 69 -5.61 0.31 23.20
N VAL A 70 -5.35 0.15 24.49
CA VAL A 70 -5.27 -1.15 25.17
C VAL A 70 -6.52 -1.39 26.02
N SER A 71 -6.68 -2.63 26.51
CA SER A 71 -7.88 -3.08 27.22
C SER A 71 -8.24 -2.31 28.49
N ASP A 72 -7.28 -1.61 29.11
CA ASP A 72 -7.51 -0.78 30.30
C ASP A 72 -7.95 0.66 29.96
N GLY A 73 -8.10 0.98 28.68
CA GLY A 73 -8.51 2.30 28.20
C GLY A 73 -7.37 3.30 27.97
N HIS A 74 -6.13 2.98 28.35
CA HIS A 74 -5.00 3.85 28.07
C HIS A 74 -4.63 3.85 26.58
N ILE A 75 -3.98 4.94 26.15
CA ILE A 75 -3.47 5.11 24.78
C ILE A 75 -1.94 5.05 24.83
N MET A 76 -1.35 4.12 24.10
CA MET A 76 0.10 3.99 23.92
C MET A 76 0.52 4.61 22.60
N LYS A 77 1.56 5.46 22.61
CA LYS A 77 2.20 6.00 21.41
C LYS A 77 3.45 5.20 21.11
N TRP A 78 3.56 4.68 19.88
CA TRP A 78 4.84 4.12 19.44
C TRP A 78 5.84 5.27 19.21
N ASN A 79 6.95 5.26 19.95
CA ASN A 79 7.98 6.30 19.89
C ASN A 79 9.13 6.00 18.89
N ARG A 80 8.99 4.99 18.03
CA ARG A 80 10.09 4.36 17.27
C ARG A 80 11.18 3.84 18.22
N GLU A 81 12.17 3.11 17.71
CA GLU A 81 13.29 2.67 18.55
C GLU A 81 13.96 3.91 19.17
N ALA A 82 14.03 3.96 20.50
CA ALA A 82 15.07 4.73 21.15
C ALA A 82 16.38 4.12 20.64
N LYS A 83 17.16 4.87 19.86
CA LYS A 83 18.51 4.45 19.49
C LYS A 83 19.27 4.12 20.78
N GLY A 84 19.47 2.83 21.04
CA GLY A 84 20.53 2.32 21.90
C GLY A 84 21.77 2.09 21.06
#